data_AF-A0A0H3WZ88-F1
#
_entry.id   AF-A0A0H3WZ88-F1
#
_cell.length_a   1.000
_cell.length_b   1.000
_cell.length_c   1.000
_cell.angle_alpha   90.00
_cell.angle_beta   90.00
_cell.angle_gamma   90.00
#
_symmetry.space_group_name_H-M   'P 1'
#
loop_
_entity.id
_entity.type
_entity.pdbx_description
1 polymer ?
#
loop_
_entity_poly.entity_id
_entity_poly.type
_entity_poly.pdbx_seq_one_letter_code
_entity_poly.pdbx_strand_id
1 'polypeptide(L)'
;MGARAGPGDTALPDRDIGTTGASIVHPLAAAPHGVRGFAVRLVSQAMAGAPAHPAKPRPVVDPVLDPLMNGILERLAISEAVARNKFASGKPVQDTPREQALLDSVGERAAQFGLTPAQARTFFRLQIEAGKLVQTALLARWMRDGSAPGEPVDLVTRLRPALDKLGTSLMHDLGRLCALPDDPSRLARIHQARERIARTAKLEALQRAAFDEATSGLCLSAPPRVWTLSMASR
;
A
#
# COMPACT_ATOMS: atom_id res chain seq x y z
N MET A 1 8.65 -62.10 -2.57
CA MET A 1 8.06 -63.45 -2.58
C MET A 1 7.84 -63.87 -1.12
N GLY A 2 6.61 -63.85 -0.65
CA GLY A 2 6.25 -64.09 0.76
C GLY A 2 4.74 -63.93 0.93
N ALA A 3 4.04 -65.05 0.83
CA ALA A 3 2.59 -65.25 1.02
C ALA A 3 2.21 -65.08 2.51
N ARG A 4 0.96 -65.02 3.03
CA ARG A 4 -0.45 -65.26 2.64
C ARG A 4 -1.24 -64.80 3.90
N ALA A 5 -2.35 -64.06 3.85
CA ALA A 5 -3.76 -64.52 3.85
C ALA A 5 -4.54 -63.80 4.99
N GLY A 6 -5.73 -63.24 4.67
CA GLY A 6 -6.70 -62.62 5.61
C GLY A 6 -7.66 -63.65 6.22
N PRO A 7 -8.99 -63.39 6.35
CA PRO A 7 -9.77 -62.15 6.48
C PRO A 7 -10.73 -62.21 7.70
N GLY A 8 -11.57 -61.18 7.93
CA GLY A 8 -12.63 -61.23 8.93
C GLY A 8 -13.57 -60.02 8.90
N ASP A 9 -14.78 -60.28 8.39
CA ASP A 9 -15.94 -59.40 8.17
C ASP A 9 -16.62 -58.81 9.43
N THR A 10 -17.68 -58.03 9.15
CA THR A 10 -18.89 -57.70 9.95
C THR A 10 -18.86 -56.38 10.73
N ALA A 11 -19.92 -55.58 10.82
CA ALA A 11 -21.17 -55.42 10.06
C ALA A 11 -21.81 -54.08 10.52
N LEU A 12 -22.60 -53.42 9.66
CA LEU A 12 -23.57 -52.38 10.05
C LEU A 12 -24.84 -53.05 10.64
N PRO A 13 -25.64 -52.38 11.50
CA PRO A 13 -26.75 -51.50 11.06
C PRO A 13 -26.91 -50.23 11.96
N ASP A 14 -27.36 -49.07 11.46
CA ASP A 14 -28.73 -48.59 11.14
C ASP A 14 -29.68 -48.33 12.34
N ARG A 15 -30.42 -47.21 12.23
CA ARG A 15 -31.73 -46.83 12.83
C ARG A 15 -31.84 -45.73 13.92
N ASP A 16 -32.52 -44.66 13.48
CA ASP A 16 -33.78 -44.06 13.97
C ASP A 16 -33.95 -43.34 15.33
N ILE A 17 -34.26 -42.04 15.21
CA ILE A 17 -35.49 -41.29 15.62
C ILE A 17 -36.11 -41.55 17.02
N GLY A 18 -36.32 -40.46 17.78
CA GLY A 18 -37.36 -40.34 18.84
C GLY A 18 -37.11 -39.13 19.78
N THR A 19 -37.68 -37.96 19.53
CA THR A 19 -38.95 -37.41 20.08
C THR A 19 -39.08 -37.38 21.61
N THR A 20 -39.02 -36.18 22.19
CA THR A 20 -39.67 -35.75 23.46
C THR A 20 -39.92 -34.24 23.29
N GLY A 21 -41.06 -33.62 23.59
CA GLY A 21 -42.23 -33.98 24.37
C GLY A 21 -42.69 -32.66 25.03
N ALA A 22 -43.50 -31.86 24.34
CA ALA A 22 -44.03 -30.61 24.88
C ALA A 22 -45.51 -30.77 25.24
N SER A 23 -45.81 -30.61 26.52
CA SER A 23 -47.12 -30.30 27.07
C SER A 23 -46.84 -29.36 28.24
N ILE A 24 -47.56 -28.25 28.40
CA ILE A 24 -48.67 -28.17 29.36
C ILE A 24 -49.46 -26.85 29.14
N VAL A 25 -50.75 -27.03 28.87
CA VAL A 25 -51.95 -26.45 29.53
C VAL A 25 -52.17 -24.92 29.57
N HIS A 26 -53.29 -24.51 28.96
CA HIS A 26 -54.00 -23.23 29.12
C HIS A 26 -54.75 -23.15 30.46
N PRO A 27 -55.04 -21.92 30.93
CA PRO A 27 -56.39 -21.66 31.42
C PRO A 27 -57.10 -20.49 30.74
N LEU A 28 -58.42 -20.62 30.80
CA LEU A 28 -59.51 -19.84 30.22
C LEU A 28 -59.82 -18.55 31.01
N ALA A 29 -60.74 -17.76 30.42
CA ALA A 29 -61.61 -16.72 31.01
C ALA A 29 -61.07 -15.28 30.97
N ALA A 30 -61.84 -14.24 30.64
CA ALA A 30 -63.20 -14.08 30.12
C ALA A 30 -63.30 -12.62 29.58
N ALA A 31 -64.16 -12.40 28.59
CA ALA A 31 -64.48 -11.06 28.07
C ALA A 31 -65.47 -10.32 28.99
N PRO A 32 -65.54 -8.98 28.88
CA PRO A 32 -66.84 -8.39 28.64
C PRO A 32 -66.87 -7.29 27.57
N HIS A 33 -67.90 -7.42 26.72
CA HIS A 33 -68.78 -6.42 26.14
C HIS A 33 -68.24 -5.06 25.64
N GLY A 34 -68.36 -4.92 24.31
CA GLY A 34 -69.08 -3.79 23.70
C GLY A 34 -68.20 -2.62 23.29
N VAL A 35 -68.10 -2.38 21.97
CA VAL A 35 -68.54 -1.15 21.28
C VAL A 35 -68.37 -1.41 19.77
N ARG A 36 -69.44 -1.12 19.01
CA ARG A 36 -69.44 -1.06 17.55
C ARG A 36 -68.39 -0.04 17.07
N GLY A 37 -67.40 -0.48 16.30
CA GLY A 37 -66.38 0.40 15.71
C GLY A 37 -66.10 0.00 14.26
N PHE A 38 -66.22 0.97 13.35
CA PHE A 38 -66.09 0.86 11.90
C PHE A 38 -64.83 0.11 11.44
N ALA A 39 -64.99 -0.87 10.55
CA ALA A 39 -63.88 -1.44 9.78
C ALA A 39 -63.42 -0.42 8.72
N VAL A 40 -62.44 0.42 9.06
CA VAL A 40 -61.72 1.23 8.08
C VAL A 40 -60.64 0.34 7.46
N ARG A 41 -60.88 -0.12 6.22
CA ARG A 41 -59.88 -0.82 5.41
C ARG A 41 -58.90 0.23 4.88
N LEU A 42 -57.85 0.54 5.65
CA LEU A 42 -56.71 1.33 5.18
C LEU A 42 -55.99 0.53 4.09
N VAL A 43 -56.17 0.94 2.84
CA VAL A 43 -55.34 0.47 1.72
C VAL A 43 -54.00 1.17 1.83
N SER A 44 -53.03 0.55 2.50
CA SER A 44 -51.64 0.98 2.45
C SER A 44 -51.06 0.64 1.08
N GLN A 45 -51.00 1.61 0.18
CA GLN A 45 -50.19 1.48 -1.02
C GLN A 45 -48.71 1.55 -0.61
N ALA A 46 -48.05 0.39 -0.58
CA ALA A 46 -46.61 0.31 -0.46
C ALA A 46 -46.00 0.75 -1.79
N MET A 47 -45.50 1.99 -1.85
CA MET A 47 -44.58 2.40 -2.91
C MET A 47 -43.27 1.65 -2.68
N ALA A 48 -43.05 0.58 -3.43
CA ALA A 48 -41.79 -0.16 -3.48
C ALA A 48 -40.73 0.70 -4.20
N GLY A 49 -40.20 1.70 -3.51
CA GLY A 49 -38.92 2.31 -3.88
C GLY A 49 -37.82 1.30 -3.58
N ALA A 50 -37.22 0.72 -4.61
CA ALA A 50 -36.02 -0.10 -4.44
C ALA A 50 -34.96 0.72 -3.69
N PRO A 51 -34.26 0.16 -2.68
CA PRO A 51 -33.20 0.90 -2.00
C PRO A 51 -32.12 1.25 -3.03
N ALA A 52 -31.99 2.55 -3.31
CA ALA A 52 -30.85 3.06 -4.06
C ALA A 52 -29.60 2.67 -3.28
N HIS A 53 -28.83 1.72 -3.84
CA HIS A 53 -27.54 1.38 -3.26
C HIS A 53 -26.68 2.65 -3.32
N PRO A 54 -26.12 3.13 -2.20
CA PRO A 54 -25.24 4.28 -2.23
C PRO A 54 -24.11 3.96 -3.20
N ALA A 55 -24.00 4.77 -4.27
CA ALA A 55 -22.95 4.61 -5.25
C ALA A 55 -21.61 4.67 -4.52
N LYS A 56 -20.73 3.69 -4.75
CA LYS A 56 -19.37 3.71 -4.19
C LYS A 56 -18.73 5.05 -4.60
N PRO A 57 -18.18 5.83 -3.64
CA PRO A 57 -17.53 7.09 -3.96
C PRO A 57 -16.45 6.85 -5.02
N ARG A 58 -16.46 7.66 -6.09
CA ARG A 58 -15.39 7.57 -7.09
C ARG A 58 -14.06 7.93 -6.42
N PRO A 59 -12.98 7.20 -6.71
CA PRO A 59 -11.67 7.53 -6.16
C PRO A 59 -11.29 8.94 -6.58
N VAL A 60 -10.94 9.78 -5.60
CA VAL A 60 -10.42 11.13 -5.84
C VAL A 60 -9.01 10.96 -6.41
N VAL A 61 -8.77 11.46 -7.62
CA VAL A 61 -7.47 11.44 -8.30
C VAL A 61 -6.90 12.85 -8.28
N ASP A 62 -5.66 13.01 -7.83
CA ASP A 62 -4.93 14.27 -7.96
C ASP A 62 -4.04 14.18 -9.20
N PRO A 63 -4.32 14.92 -10.29
CA PRO A 63 -3.60 14.77 -11.54
C PRO A 63 -2.11 15.16 -11.43
N VAL A 64 -1.73 15.95 -10.43
CA VAL A 64 -0.34 16.39 -10.20
C VAL A 64 0.39 15.44 -9.26
N LEU A 65 -0.24 15.07 -8.15
CA LEU A 65 0.42 14.28 -7.12
C LEU A 65 0.42 12.79 -7.43
N ASP A 66 -0.62 12.25 -8.08
CA ASP A 66 -0.74 10.81 -8.27
C ASP A 66 0.37 10.22 -9.15
N PRO A 67 0.74 10.83 -10.29
CA PRO A 67 1.87 10.37 -11.09
C PRO A 67 3.19 10.37 -10.30
N LEU A 68 3.47 11.45 -9.57
CA LEU A 68 4.68 11.57 -8.74
C LEU A 68 4.75 10.47 -7.69
N MET A 69 3.67 10.30 -6.92
CA MET A 69 3.59 9.34 -5.82
C MET A 69 3.67 7.90 -6.31
N ASN A 70 3.01 7.56 -7.42
CA ASN A 70 3.10 6.23 -8.02
C ASN A 70 4.50 5.97 -8.58
N GLY A 71 5.16 6.97 -9.18
CA GLY A 71 6.55 6.84 -9.62
C GLY A 71 7.51 6.63 -8.45
N ILE A 72 7.27 7.27 -7.30
CA ILE A 72 8.05 7.02 -6.08
C ILE A 72 7.88 5.58 -5.61
N LEU A 73 6.64 5.04 -5.60
CA LEU A 73 6.40 3.63 -5.28
C LEU A 73 7.09 2.68 -6.25
N GLU A 74 7.06 2.96 -7.55
CA GLU A 74 7.76 2.16 -8.55
C GLU A 74 9.28 2.16 -8.28
N ARG A 75 9.85 3.31 -7.90
CA ARG A 75 11.27 3.41 -7.57
C ARG A 75 11.64 2.60 -6.32
N LEU A 76 10.75 2.55 -5.33
CA LEU A 76 10.91 1.71 -4.14
C LEU A 76 10.82 0.21 -4.48
N ALA A 77 9.91 -0.18 -5.37
CA ALA A 77 9.84 -1.57 -5.86
C ALA A 77 11.11 -1.98 -6.61
N ILE A 78 11.70 -1.09 -7.41
CA ILE A 78 13.02 -1.33 -8.02
C ILE A 78 14.11 -1.49 -6.94
N SER A 79 14.01 -0.76 -5.82
CA SER A 79 14.96 -0.89 -4.70
C SER A 79 14.88 -2.28 -4.04
N GLU A 80 13.71 -2.92 -3.99
CA GLU A 80 13.58 -4.33 -3.57
C GLU A 80 14.30 -5.28 -4.54
N ALA A 81 14.21 -5.04 -5.86
CA ALA A 81 14.95 -5.82 -6.86
C ALA A 81 16.48 -5.60 -6.75
N VAL A 82 16.92 -4.38 -6.45
CA VAL A 82 18.33 -4.07 -6.16
C VAL A 82 18.81 -4.83 -4.93
N ALA A 83 17.97 -4.92 -3.89
CA ALA A 83 18.29 -5.70 -2.69
C ALA A 83 18.54 -7.18 -3.05
N ARG A 84 17.69 -7.78 -3.90
CA ARG A 84 17.88 -9.18 -4.35
C ARG A 84 19.18 -9.38 -5.12
N ASN A 85 19.51 -8.46 -6.03
CA ASN A 85 20.79 -8.49 -6.73
C ASN A 85 22.00 -8.39 -5.77
N LYS A 86 21.92 -7.49 -4.78
CA LYS A 86 22.97 -7.30 -3.78
C LYS A 86 23.11 -8.48 -2.84
N PHE A 87 22.00 -9.12 -2.46
CA PHE A 87 22.01 -10.36 -1.70
C PHE A 87 22.79 -11.45 -2.44
N ALA A 88 22.47 -11.66 -3.71
CA ALA A 88 23.14 -12.68 -4.53
C ALA A 88 24.62 -12.37 -4.81
N SER A 89 24.99 -11.10 -4.96
CA SER A 89 26.35 -10.69 -5.32
C SER A 89 27.25 -10.30 -4.14
N GLY A 90 26.70 -10.15 -2.93
CA GLY A 90 27.42 -9.66 -1.75
C GLY A 90 27.80 -8.17 -1.80
N LYS A 91 27.30 -7.40 -2.78
CA LYS A 91 27.65 -5.98 -2.93
C LYS A 91 27.02 -5.11 -1.84
N PRO A 92 27.70 -4.04 -1.39
CA PRO A 92 27.19 -3.16 -0.34
C PRO A 92 25.94 -2.37 -0.77
N VAL A 93 25.13 -1.98 0.23
CA VAL A 93 23.96 -1.11 0.02
C VAL A 93 24.40 0.28 -0.45
N GLN A 94 25.43 0.85 0.15
CA GLN A 94 25.96 2.16 -0.21
C GLN A 94 26.84 2.08 -1.46
N ASP A 95 26.60 2.99 -2.40
CA ASP A 95 27.39 3.18 -3.63
C ASP A 95 27.63 4.68 -3.82
N THR A 96 28.48 5.27 -2.96
CA THR A 96 28.71 6.72 -2.89
C THR A 96 29.04 7.35 -4.26
N PRO A 97 29.93 6.77 -5.09
CA PRO A 97 30.20 7.33 -6.42
C PRO A 97 28.95 7.37 -7.31
N ARG A 98 28.12 6.31 -7.33
CA ARG A 98 26.88 6.30 -8.11
C ARG A 98 25.83 7.25 -7.54
N GLU A 99 25.70 7.31 -6.22
CA GLU A 99 24.79 8.22 -5.53
C GLU A 99 25.14 9.68 -5.86
N GLN A 100 26.41 10.05 -5.79
CA GLN A 100 26.89 11.40 -6.12
C GLN A 100 26.67 11.74 -7.61
N ALA A 101 27.01 10.82 -8.53
CA ALA A 101 26.78 11.01 -9.96
C ALA A 101 25.29 11.24 -10.30
N LEU A 102 24.38 10.56 -9.60
CA LEU A 102 22.94 10.81 -9.74
C LEU A 102 22.58 12.22 -9.25
N LEU A 103 23.05 12.63 -8.07
CA LEU A 103 22.76 13.95 -7.48
C LEU A 103 23.31 15.11 -8.33
N ASP A 104 24.47 14.93 -8.95
CA ASP A 104 25.05 15.91 -9.86
C ASP A 104 24.22 16.01 -11.15
N SER A 105 23.92 14.88 -11.78
CA SER A 105 23.11 14.82 -13.01
C SER A 105 21.72 15.44 -12.86
N VAL A 106 21.03 15.20 -11.73
CA VAL A 106 19.70 15.80 -11.50
C VAL A 106 19.81 17.29 -11.14
N GLY A 107 20.90 17.70 -10.49
CA GLY A 107 21.18 19.10 -10.20
C GLY A 107 21.41 19.91 -11.48
N GLU A 108 22.20 19.39 -12.40
CA GLU A 108 22.49 20.00 -13.71
C GLU A 108 21.24 20.13 -14.58
N ARG A 109 20.38 19.11 -14.58
CA ARG A 109 19.16 19.09 -15.40
C ARG A 109 17.96 19.78 -14.76
N ALA A 110 18.03 20.19 -13.50
CA ALA A 110 16.89 20.66 -12.71
C ALA A 110 16.07 21.76 -13.42
N ALA A 111 16.75 22.75 -14.02
CA ALA A 111 16.12 23.88 -14.68
C ALA A 111 15.23 23.46 -15.88
N GLN A 112 15.54 22.35 -16.55
CA GLN A 112 14.74 21.80 -17.65
C GLN A 112 13.33 21.37 -17.20
N PHE A 113 13.15 21.16 -15.89
CA PHE A 113 11.89 20.74 -15.28
C PHE A 113 11.30 21.82 -14.36
N GLY A 114 11.78 23.06 -14.44
CA GLY A 114 11.30 24.16 -13.58
C GLY A 114 11.70 24.01 -12.10
N LEU A 115 12.75 23.24 -11.81
CA LEU A 115 13.28 23.04 -10.46
C LEU A 115 14.59 23.79 -10.26
N THR A 116 14.85 24.21 -9.03
CA THR A 116 16.21 24.60 -8.64
C THR A 116 17.10 23.36 -8.47
N PRO A 117 18.43 23.47 -8.68
CA PRO A 117 19.35 22.36 -8.41
C PRO A 117 19.24 21.83 -6.96
N ALA A 118 18.97 22.72 -6.00
CA ALA A 118 18.81 22.37 -4.60
C ALA A 118 17.55 21.52 -4.33
N GLN A 119 16.43 21.84 -4.97
CA GLN A 119 15.19 21.04 -4.89
C GLN A 119 15.38 19.65 -5.49
N ALA A 120 15.96 19.57 -6.69
CA ALA A 120 16.21 18.29 -7.35
C ALA A 120 17.14 17.40 -6.52
N ARG A 121 18.27 17.94 -6.03
CA ARG A 121 19.22 17.21 -5.18
C ARG A 121 18.59 16.75 -3.86
N THR A 122 17.79 17.61 -3.21
CA THR A 122 17.12 17.26 -1.95
C THR A 122 16.13 16.12 -2.17
N PHE A 123 15.30 16.20 -3.21
CA PHE A 123 14.36 15.15 -3.55
C PHE A 123 15.06 13.81 -3.81
N PHE A 124 16.08 13.78 -4.68
CA PHE A 124 16.78 12.55 -5.02
C PHE A 124 17.61 11.99 -3.87
N ARG A 125 18.09 12.83 -2.94
CA ARG A 125 18.70 12.36 -1.70
C ARG A 125 17.70 11.55 -0.88
N LEU A 126 16.49 12.07 -0.67
CA LEU A 126 15.43 11.33 0.05
C LEU A 126 15.03 10.05 -0.70
N GLN A 127 15.03 10.06 -2.04
CA GLN A 127 14.77 8.84 -2.82
C GLN A 127 15.88 7.77 -2.62
N ILE A 128 17.15 8.18 -2.58
CA ILE A 128 18.28 7.29 -2.33
C ILE A 128 18.16 6.68 -0.93
N GLU A 129 17.91 7.51 0.07
CA GLU A 129 17.82 7.10 1.46
C GLU A 129 16.64 6.16 1.72
N ALA A 130 15.46 6.46 1.19
CA ALA A 130 14.32 5.55 1.24
C ALA A 130 14.62 4.19 0.57
N GLY A 131 15.32 4.20 -0.56
CA GLY A 131 15.77 2.97 -1.22
C GLY A 131 16.81 2.19 -0.39
N LYS A 132 17.70 2.87 0.33
CA LYS A 132 18.67 2.25 1.24
C LYS A 132 17.98 1.66 2.48
N LEU A 133 16.93 2.30 2.99
CA LEU A 133 16.11 1.76 4.07
C LEU A 133 15.49 0.41 3.68
N VAL A 134 14.85 0.33 2.51
CA VAL A 134 14.27 -0.92 1.97
C VAL A 134 15.34 -1.99 1.80
N GLN A 135 16.45 -1.66 1.13
CA GLN A 135 17.54 -2.61 0.89
C GLN A 135 18.12 -3.17 2.20
N THR A 136 18.38 -2.30 3.18
CA THR A 136 18.98 -2.70 4.46
C THR A 136 18.06 -3.63 5.23
N ALA A 137 16.78 -3.29 5.33
CA ALA A 137 15.80 -4.11 6.05
C ALA A 137 15.60 -5.48 5.40
N LEU A 138 15.52 -5.53 4.06
CA LEU A 138 15.36 -6.78 3.32
C LEU A 138 16.61 -7.66 3.39
N LEU A 139 17.80 -7.09 3.20
CA LEU A 139 19.06 -7.83 3.34
C LEU A 139 19.19 -8.40 4.75
N ALA A 140 18.89 -7.62 5.79
CA ALA A 140 18.93 -8.11 7.17
C ALA A 140 17.96 -9.27 7.41
N ARG A 141 16.76 -9.24 6.80
CA ARG A 141 15.80 -10.35 6.84
C ARG A 141 16.36 -11.58 6.13
N TRP A 142 16.76 -11.45 4.86
CA TRP A 142 17.21 -12.58 4.05
C TRP A 142 18.53 -13.21 4.53
N MET A 143 19.41 -12.43 5.15
CA MET A 143 20.60 -12.98 5.81
C MET A 143 20.24 -13.89 6.99
N ARG A 144 19.18 -13.58 7.75
CA ARG A 144 18.68 -14.46 8.82
C ARG A 144 17.97 -15.69 8.26
N ASP A 145 17.20 -15.51 7.19
CA ASP A 145 16.42 -16.59 6.57
C ASP A 145 17.29 -17.51 5.68
N GLY A 146 18.53 -17.10 5.38
CA GLY A 146 19.46 -17.82 4.51
C GLY A 146 19.16 -17.76 3.02
N SER A 147 18.08 -17.08 2.61
CA SER A 147 17.68 -16.94 1.21
C SER A 147 16.89 -15.65 0.96
N ALA A 148 16.95 -15.16 -0.28
CA ALA A 148 16.09 -14.08 -0.77
C ALA A 148 15.04 -14.66 -1.76
N PRO A 149 13.79 -14.18 -1.75
CA PRO A 149 12.73 -14.69 -2.61
C PRO A 149 12.94 -14.25 -4.07
N GLY A 150 12.84 -15.22 -4.99
CA GLY A 150 12.91 -15.00 -6.44
C GLY A 150 14.30 -14.61 -6.95
N GLU A 151 14.43 -14.58 -8.28
CA GLU A 151 15.73 -14.41 -8.93
C GLU A 151 16.25 -12.97 -8.91
N PRO A 152 17.58 -12.77 -8.80
CA PRO A 152 18.19 -11.46 -8.92
C PRO A 152 18.07 -10.93 -10.35
N VAL A 153 17.69 -9.66 -10.49
CA VAL A 153 17.71 -8.95 -11.77
C VAL A 153 19.04 -8.24 -11.93
N ASP A 154 19.61 -8.23 -13.14
CA ASP A 154 20.91 -7.59 -13.37
C ASP A 154 20.91 -6.09 -13.07
N LEU A 155 21.87 -5.65 -12.25
CA LEU A 155 21.93 -4.28 -11.76
C LEU A 155 22.29 -3.29 -12.88
N VAL A 156 23.20 -3.67 -13.77
CA VAL A 156 23.82 -2.74 -14.73
C VAL A 156 22.96 -2.55 -15.97
N THR A 157 22.50 -3.65 -16.55
CA THR A 157 21.82 -3.69 -17.84
C THR A 157 20.30 -3.54 -17.72
N ARG A 158 19.72 -3.74 -16.53
CA ARG A 158 18.26 -3.68 -16.33
C ARG A 158 17.85 -2.66 -15.28
N LEU A 159 18.31 -2.80 -14.04
CA LEU A 159 17.81 -1.97 -12.93
C LEU A 159 18.28 -0.51 -13.04
N ARG A 160 19.56 -0.25 -13.36
CA ARG A 160 20.07 1.12 -13.54
C ARG A 160 19.36 1.89 -14.67
N PRO A 161 19.18 1.34 -15.88
CA PRO A 161 18.39 2.01 -16.92
C PRO A 161 16.94 2.30 -16.52
N ALA A 162 16.29 1.37 -15.81
CA ALA A 162 14.92 1.59 -15.30
C ALA A 162 14.88 2.75 -14.29
N LEU A 163 15.83 2.81 -13.36
CA LEU A 163 15.97 3.92 -12.42
C LEU A 163 16.22 5.26 -13.12
N ASP A 164 17.04 5.27 -14.17
CA ASP A 164 17.38 6.49 -14.90
C ASP A 164 16.15 7.03 -15.67
N LYS A 165 15.38 6.15 -16.35
CA LYS A 165 14.11 6.51 -17.01
C LYS A 165 13.08 7.04 -16.01
N LEU A 166 12.93 6.36 -14.88
CA LEU A 166 12.00 6.77 -13.83
C LEU A 166 12.43 8.09 -13.19
N GLY A 167 13.74 8.31 -13.02
CA GLY A 167 14.30 9.55 -12.52
C GLY A 167 13.90 10.77 -13.35
N THR A 168 13.96 10.67 -14.68
CA THR A 168 13.48 11.74 -15.56
C THR A 168 11.97 12.01 -15.39
N SER A 169 11.15 10.95 -15.26
CA SER A 169 9.70 11.10 -15.03
C SER A 169 9.40 11.78 -13.69
N LEU A 170 10.13 11.40 -12.64
CA LEU A 170 10.01 11.99 -11.31
C LEU A 170 10.43 13.47 -11.28
N MET A 171 11.46 13.86 -12.03
CA MET A 171 11.85 15.27 -12.16
C MET A 171 10.73 16.11 -12.77
N HIS A 172 10.10 15.59 -13.83
CA HIS A 172 8.97 16.26 -14.48
C HIS A 172 7.78 16.43 -13.53
N ASP A 173 7.39 15.37 -12.82
CA ASP A 173 6.23 15.43 -11.93
C ASP A 173 6.51 16.26 -10.66
N LEU A 174 7.73 16.23 -10.14
CA LEU A 174 8.15 17.13 -9.07
C LEU A 174 8.10 18.59 -9.51
N GLY A 175 8.57 18.90 -10.73
CA GLY A 175 8.47 20.23 -11.32
C GLY A 175 7.04 20.76 -11.35
N ARG A 176 6.10 19.92 -11.81
CA ARG A 176 4.67 20.24 -11.81
C ARG A 176 4.10 20.50 -10.42
N LEU A 177 4.51 19.72 -9.42
CA LEU A 177 4.13 19.95 -8.02
C LEU A 177 4.69 21.28 -7.50
N CYS A 178 5.96 21.57 -7.77
CA CYS A 178 6.63 22.76 -7.26
C CYS A 178 6.25 24.05 -8.00
N ALA A 179 5.61 23.95 -9.17
CA ALA A 179 4.99 25.08 -9.87
C ALA A 179 3.64 25.50 -9.26
N LEU A 180 3.02 24.68 -8.40
CA LEU A 180 1.84 25.08 -7.65
C LEU A 180 2.19 26.15 -6.60
N PRO A 181 1.25 27.04 -6.23
CA PRO A 181 1.47 28.02 -5.18
C PRO A 181 1.98 27.39 -3.87
N ASP A 182 2.97 28.04 -3.26
CA ASP A 182 3.49 27.64 -1.94
C ASP A 182 2.56 28.13 -0.83
N ASP A 183 1.42 27.45 -0.69
CA ASP A 183 0.42 27.73 0.33
C ASP A 183 0.03 26.45 1.13
N PRO A 184 -0.72 26.58 2.24
CA PRO A 184 -1.12 25.44 3.05
C PRO A 184 -1.91 24.36 2.30
N SER A 185 -2.59 24.70 1.19
CA SER A 185 -3.36 23.74 0.40
C SER A 185 -2.44 22.74 -0.32
N ARG A 186 -1.24 23.17 -0.75
CA ARG A 186 -0.26 22.29 -1.39
C ARG A 186 0.20 21.19 -0.43
N LEU A 187 0.49 21.54 0.82
CA LEU A 187 0.86 20.57 1.86
C LEU A 187 -0.30 19.62 2.17
N ALA A 188 -1.52 20.14 2.29
CA ALA A 188 -2.71 19.31 2.49
C ALA A 188 -2.91 18.29 1.36
N ARG A 189 -2.73 18.71 0.10
CA ARG A 189 -2.79 17.81 -1.08
C ARG A 189 -1.72 16.74 -1.05
N ILE A 190 -0.47 17.08 -0.71
CA ILE A 190 0.63 16.11 -0.54
C ILE A 190 0.24 15.06 0.50
N HIS A 191 -0.23 15.48 1.69
CA HIS A 191 -0.63 14.55 2.75
C HIS A 191 -1.80 13.66 2.32
N GLN A 192 -2.84 14.24 1.70
CA GLN A 192 -4.00 13.48 1.23
C GLN A 192 -3.61 12.44 0.17
N ALA A 193 -2.78 12.82 -0.80
CA ALA A 193 -2.30 11.91 -1.84
C ALA A 193 -1.45 10.78 -1.25
N ARG A 194 -0.51 11.11 -0.36
CA ARG A 194 0.33 10.12 0.32
C ARG A 194 -0.50 9.09 1.09
N GLU A 195 -1.47 9.54 1.89
CA GLU A 195 -2.35 8.66 2.66
C GLU A 195 -3.22 7.78 1.78
N ARG A 196 -3.82 8.36 0.74
CA ARG A 196 -4.69 7.62 -0.19
C ARG A 196 -3.91 6.56 -0.95
N ILE A 197 -2.74 6.91 -1.47
CA ILE A 197 -1.91 6.02 -2.28
C ILE A 197 -1.33 4.90 -1.42
N ALA A 198 -0.83 5.22 -0.22
CA ALA A 198 -0.35 4.20 0.71
C ALA A 198 -1.44 3.18 1.09
N ARG A 199 -2.67 3.65 1.36
CA ARG A 199 -3.82 2.75 1.63
C ARG A 199 -4.20 1.91 0.41
N THR A 200 -4.27 2.54 -0.77
CA THR A 200 -4.69 1.88 -2.01
C THR A 200 -3.68 0.80 -2.42
N ALA A 201 -2.39 1.09 -2.30
CA ALA A 201 -1.30 0.16 -2.57
C ALA A 201 -1.11 -0.89 -1.44
N LYS A 202 -1.84 -0.77 -0.32
CA LYS A 202 -1.74 -1.65 0.85
C LYS A 202 -0.30 -1.79 1.35
N LEU A 203 0.42 -0.67 1.47
CA LEU A 203 1.81 -0.69 1.90
C LEU A 203 1.94 -1.27 3.31
N GLU A 204 2.80 -2.26 3.47
CA GLU A 204 3.19 -2.77 4.78
C GLU A 204 4.13 -1.78 5.50
N ALA A 205 4.47 -2.06 6.75
CA ALA A 205 5.22 -1.14 7.60
C ALA A 205 6.53 -0.65 6.98
N LEU A 206 7.31 -1.54 6.34
CA LEU A 206 8.57 -1.16 5.71
C LEU A 206 8.36 -0.25 4.49
N GLN A 207 7.47 -0.66 3.58
CA GLN A 207 7.16 0.11 2.37
C GLN A 207 6.53 1.46 2.74
N ARG A 208 5.68 1.49 3.78
CA ARG A 208 5.08 2.72 4.29
C ARG A 208 6.14 3.67 4.83
N ALA A 209 7.05 3.20 5.67
CA ALA A 209 8.14 4.02 6.21
C ALA A 209 9.05 4.58 5.10
N ALA A 210 9.42 3.75 4.12
CA ALA A 210 10.22 4.19 2.98
C ALA A 210 9.46 5.20 2.09
N PHE A 211 8.15 5.03 1.91
CA PHE A 211 7.33 5.96 1.16
C PHE A 211 7.16 7.31 1.88
N ASP A 212 6.96 7.29 3.20
CA ASP A 212 6.92 8.51 4.02
C ASP A 212 8.26 9.25 3.98
N GLU A 213 9.38 8.53 4.02
CA GLU A 213 10.73 9.08 3.87
C GLU A 213 10.94 9.73 2.50
N ALA A 214 10.63 9.00 1.42
CA ALA A 214 10.76 9.47 0.05
C ALA A 214 9.88 10.70 -0.27
N THR A 215 8.82 10.93 0.50
CA THR A 215 7.88 12.05 0.29
C THR A 215 8.01 13.18 1.32
N SER A 216 8.94 13.06 2.27
CA SER A 216 9.07 13.98 3.41
C SER A 216 9.56 15.40 3.04
N GLY A 217 10.22 15.56 1.89
CA GLY A 217 10.83 16.81 1.47
C GLY A 217 10.47 17.26 0.06
N LEU A 218 9.25 16.95 -0.40
CA LEU A 218 8.76 17.42 -1.69
C LEU A 218 8.83 18.96 -1.76
N CYS A 219 9.48 19.46 -2.81
CA CYS A 219 9.75 20.87 -3.09
C CYS A 219 10.65 21.63 -2.09
N LEU A 220 11.26 20.95 -1.11
CA LEU A 220 12.24 21.58 -0.22
C LEU A 220 13.60 21.72 -0.90
N SER A 221 14.30 22.81 -0.62
CA SER A 221 15.69 23.04 -1.08
C SER A 221 16.75 22.42 -0.17
N ALA A 222 16.35 21.92 1.00
CA ALA A 222 17.21 21.20 1.94
C ALA A 222 16.43 20.06 2.62
N PRO A 223 17.09 18.95 3.02
CA PRO A 223 16.43 17.88 3.75
C PRO A 223 15.80 18.39 5.06
N PRO A 224 14.69 17.81 5.53
CA PRO A 224 14.10 18.18 6.81
C PRO A 224 15.09 17.96 7.97
N ARG A 225 15.05 18.84 8.98
CA ARG A 225 16.04 18.91 10.08
C ARG A 225 16.26 17.61 10.86
N VAL A 226 15.30 16.69 10.86
CA VAL A 226 15.45 15.36 11.48
C VAL A 226 16.59 14.55 10.83
N TRP A 227 16.90 14.81 9.57
CA TRP A 227 17.99 14.17 8.82
C TRP A 227 19.37 14.75 9.10
N THR A 228 19.47 16.07 9.33
CA THR A 228 20.78 16.74 9.51
C THR A 228 21.51 16.26 10.76
N LEU A 229 20.78 15.79 11.78
CA LEU A 229 21.38 15.23 13.00
C LEU A 229 21.98 13.84 12.78
N SER A 230 21.44 13.04 11.85
CA SER A 230 21.93 11.68 11.57
C SER A 230 23.09 11.66 10.56
N MET A 231 23.22 12.70 9.72
CA MET A 231 24.34 12.86 8.79
C MET A 231 25.60 13.45 9.45
N ALA A 232 25.46 14.22 10.54
CA ALA A 232 26.61 14.78 11.27
C ALA A 232 27.31 13.75 12.20
N SER A 233 26.73 12.56 12.37
CA SER A 233 27.22 11.51 13.28
C SER A 233 27.90 10.34 12.56
N ARG A 234 28.39 10.52 11.33
CA ARG A 234 29.14 9.51 10.57
C ARG A 234 30.49 10.05 10.11
#